data_AF-A0A520LLL5-F1
#
_entry.id   AF-A0A520LLL5-F1
#
_cell.length_a   1.000
_cell.length_b   1.000
_cell.length_c   1.000
_cell.angle_alpha   90.00
_cell.angle_beta   90.00
_cell.angle_gamma   90.00
#
_symmetry.space_group_name_H-M   'P 1'
#
loop_
_entity.id
_entity.type
_entity.pdbx_description
1 polymer ?
#
loop_
_entity_poly.entity_id
_entity_poly.type
_entity_poly.pdbx_seq_one_letter_code
_entity_poly.pdbx_strand_id
1 'polypeptide(L)'
;MTDAKSFDIDSRKLFNLGANLLIAGFVKQKTEEAKKLFKELKQGALVPSGHLSSEKTGIKLPIKLQLERSEYRGQFNFPNFEASLKIMLQKFENEARRDPELKDLRTLTNQDTGGILFNIPSGMKIGEEMNVLMMAAEPVGGSLVIKLMFMDPEQFKNDK
;
A
#
# COMPACT_ATOMS: atom_id res chain seq x y z
N MET A 1 23.00 -5.93 17.68
CA MET A 1 21.53 -5.88 17.89
C MET A 1 21.18 -4.41 17.86
N THR A 2 20.59 -3.92 16.76
CA THR A 2 20.34 -2.49 16.58
C THR A 2 18.94 -2.19 17.07
N ASP A 3 18.82 -1.23 17.99
CA ASP A 3 17.58 -0.71 18.55
C ASP A 3 16.60 -0.23 17.45
N ALA A 4 15.85 -1.17 16.88
CA ALA A 4 14.55 -0.85 16.30
C ALA A 4 13.62 -0.58 17.47
N LYS A 5 13.77 0.59 18.11
CA LYS A 5 12.75 1.12 19.02
C LYS A 5 11.44 1.03 18.27
N SER A 6 10.57 0.14 18.77
CA SER A 6 9.27 -0.16 18.24
C SER A 6 8.56 1.15 17.96
N PHE A 7 8.46 1.50 16.68
CA PHE A 7 7.45 2.43 16.23
C PHE A 7 6.12 1.72 16.48
N ASP A 8 5.58 1.88 17.68
CA ASP A 8 4.22 1.48 18.04
C ASP A 8 3.26 2.42 17.32
N ILE A 9 3.18 2.22 16.00
CA ILE A 9 2.29 2.95 15.13
C ILE A 9 1.07 2.06 14.96
N ASP A 10 -0.04 2.51 15.53
CA ASP A 10 -1.36 1.94 15.32
C ASP A 10 -1.62 1.73 13.82
N SER A 11 -2.14 0.55 13.46
CA SER A 11 -2.48 0.15 12.10
C SER A 11 -3.30 1.21 11.35
N ARG A 12 -4.15 1.95 12.06
CA ARG A 12 -4.96 3.04 11.48
C ARG A 12 -4.11 4.20 10.96
N LYS A 13 -3.06 4.57 11.70
CA LYS A 13 -2.12 5.60 11.26
C LYS A 13 -1.32 5.13 10.05
N LEU A 14 -0.92 3.85 10.03
CA LEU A 14 -0.23 3.25 8.89
C LEU A 14 -1.13 3.19 7.65
N PHE A 15 -2.40 2.83 7.82
CA PHE A 15 -3.38 2.81 6.74
C PHE A 15 -3.57 4.19 6.12
N ASN A 16 -3.85 5.20 6.95
CA ASN A 16 -4.01 6.58 6.50
C ASN A 16 -2.74 7.14 5.86
N LEU A 17 -1.57 6.79 6.40
CA LEU A 17 -0.29 7.17 5.82
C LEU A 17 -0.13 6.59 4.41
N GLY A 18 -0.36 5.29 4.25
CA GLY A 18 -0.27 4.61 2.96
C GLY A 18 -1.24 5.21 1.94
N ALA A 19 -2.52 5.39 2.31
CA ALA A 19 -3.52 6.01 1.44
C ALA A 19 -3.12 7.43 1.00
N ASN A 20 -2.69 8.28 1.94
CA ASN A 20 -2.27 9.65 1.62
C ASN A 20 -1.01 9.70 0.75
N LEU A 21 -0.05 8.81 0.99
CA LEU A 21 1.16 8.66 0.18
C LEU A 21 0.79 8.33 -1.28
N LEU A 22 -0.13 7.39 -1.47
CA LEU A 22 -0.59 6.97 -2.79
C LEU A 22 -1.39 8.07 -3.50
N ILE A 23 -2.24 8.80 -2.77
CA ILE A 23 -2.98 9.95 -3.30
C ILE A 23 -2.00 11.03 -3.75
N ALA A 24 -1.00 11.37 -2.93
CA ALA A 24 0.02 12.34 -3.30
C ALA A 24 0.84 11.88 -4.52
N GLY A 25 1.27 10.62 -4.51
CA GLY A 25 2.15 10.02 -5.51
C GLY A 25 1.46 9.62 -6.83
N PHE A 26 0.14 9.58 -6.92
CA PHE A 26 -0.50 9.17 -8.19
C PHE A 26 -1.73 9.97 -8.57
N VAL A 27 -2.39 10.63 -7.62
CA VAL A 27 -3.66 11.34 -7.87
C VAL A 27 -3.47 12.85 -7.92
N LYS A 28 -2.74 13.42 -6.95
CA LYS A 28 -2.56 14.88 -6.83
C LYS A 28 -1.36 15.42 -7.61
N GLN A 29 -0.48 14.56 -8.11
CA GLN A 29 0.69 14.98 -8.87
C GLN A 29 0.46 14.98 -10.39
N LYS A 30 1.39 15.60 -11.12
CA LYS A 30 1.35 15.64 -12.59
C LYS A 30 1.46 14.22 -13.16
N THR A 31 0.74 13.94 -14.24
CA THR A 31 0.72 12.63 -14.91
C THR A 31 2.11 12.10 -15.25
N GLU A 32 3.04 12.96 -15.68
CA GLU A 32 4.40 12.55 -16.01
C GLU A 32 5.22 12.11 -14.79
N GLU A 33 5.04 12.76 -13.63
CA GLU A 33 5.66 12.33 -12.37
C GLU A 33 5.06 11.00 -11.90
N ALA A 34 3.74 10.81 -12.05
CA ALA A 34 3.07 9.56 -11.71
C ALA A 34 3.57 8.40 -12.56
N LYS A 35 3.75 8.62 -13.87
CA LYS A 35 4.36 7.64 -14.77
C LYS A 35 5.81 7.34 -14.42
N LYS A 36 6.59 8.36 -14.00
CA LYS A 36 7.98 8.16 -13.57
C LYS A 36 8.05 7.29 -12.32
N LEU A 37 7.28 7.62 -11.29
CA LEU A 37 7.17 6.81 -10.07
C LEU A 37 6.72 5.38 -10.39
N PHE A 38 5.70 5.22 -11.23
CA PHE A 38 5.25 3.91 -11.68
C PHE A 38 6.36 3.11 -12.38
N LYS A 39 7.17 3.74 -13.24
CA LYS A 39 8.27 3.05 -13.94
C LYS A 39 9.30 2.49 -12.95
N GLU A 40 9.67 3.28 -11.93
CA GLU A 40 10.59 2.84 -10.88
C GLU A 40 10.01 1.66 -10.09
N LEU A 41 8.75 1.77 -9.64
CA LEU A 41 8.06 0.69 -8.93
C LEU A 41 7.90 -0.58 -9.78
N LYS A 42 7.56 -0.43 -11.06
CA LYS A 42 7.39 -1.57 -11.99
C LYS A 42 8.69 -2.37 -12.18
N GLN A 43 9.85 -1.74 -11.99
CA GLN A 43 11.17 -2.37 -12.01
C GLN A 43 11.52 -3.06 -10.68
N GLY A 44 10.66 -3.00 -9.67
CA GLY A 44 10.88 -3.59 -8.35
C GLY A 44 11.67 -2.68 -7.40
N ALA A 45 11.81 -1.39 -7.72
CA ALA A 45 12.55 -0.45 -6.87
C ALA A 45 11.83 -0.19 -5.53
N LEU A 46 12.62 -0.01 -4.48
CA LEU A 46 12.19 0.56 -3.21
C LEU A 46 12.33 2.09 -3.29
N VAL A 47 11.26 2.78 -3.68
CA VAL A 47 11.30 4.21 -3.99
C VAL A 47 11.14 5.03 -2.71
N PRO A 48 12.06 5.95 -2.37
CA PRO A 48 11.88 6.88 -1.25
C PRO A 48 10.64 7.75 -1.48
N SER A 49 9.74 7.81 -0.49
CA SER A 49 8.46 8.52 -0.64
C SER A 49 8.15 9.49 0.50
N GLY A 50 9.04 9.61 1.49
CA GLY A 50 8.93 10.60 2.54
C GLY A 50 9.57 10.13 3.84
N HIS A 51 9.11 10.71 4.95
CA HIS A 51 9.49 10.30 6.29
C HIS A 51 8.37 10.59 7.29
N LEU A 52 8.21 9.73 8.29
CA LEU A 52 7.46 10.05 9.50
C LEU A 52 8.39 10.75 10.48
N SER A 53 7.97 11.89 11.02
CA SER A 53 8.68 12.56 12.10
C SER A 53 7.96 12.35 13.42
N SER A 54 8.66 11.89 14.45
CA SER A 54 8.15 11.84 15.81
C SER A 54 8.37 13.19 16.49
N GLU A 55 7.29 13.91 16.79
CA GLU A 55 7.38 15.20 17.50
C GLU A 55 7.99 15.06 18.91
N LYS A 56 7.77 13.91 19.56
CA LYS A 56 8.26 13.64 20.92
C LYS A 56 9.76 13.36 20.99
N THR A 57 10.33 12.76 19.94
CA THR A 57 11.72 12.25 19.97
C THR A 57 12.62 12.89 18.91
N GLY A 58 12.06 13.63 17.96
CA GLY A 58 12.79 14.18 16.81
C GLY A 58 13.23 13.13 15.78
N ILE A 59 12.97 11.84 16.03
CA ILE A 59 13.38 10.74 15.15
C ILE A 59 12.58 10.82 13.84
N LYS A 60 13.31 10.72 12.72
CA LYS A 60 12.74 10.61 11.38
C LYS A 60 12.83 9.16 10.90
N LEU A 61 11.69 8.54 10.67
CA LEU A 61 11.58 7.21 10.06
C LEU A 61 11.36 7.38 8.55
N PRO A 62 12.30 6.97 7.69
CA PRO A 62 12.10 7.02 6.24
C PRO A 62 10.91 6.16 5.82
N ILE A 63 10.11 6.66 4.88
CA ILE A 63 9.03 5.93 4.23
C ILE A 63 9.45 5.63 2.80
N LYS A 64 9.26 4.38 2.37
CA LYS A 64 9.48 3.93 0.99
C LYS A 64 8.21 3.33 0.43
N LEU A 65 8.07 3.35 -0.88
CA LEU A 65 7.00 2.70 -1.62
C LEU A 65 7.57 1.53 -2.44
N GLN A 66 6.84 0.43 -2.46
CA GLN A 66 7.18 -0.74 -3.25
C GLN A 66 5.93 -1.29 -3.94
N LEU A 67 6.14 -1.96 -5.08
CA LEU A 67 5.13 -2.69 -5.81
C LEU A 67 5.57 -4.12 -6.04
N GLU A 68 4.74 -5.07 -5.62
CA GLU A 68 4.82 -6.48 -5.96
C GLU A 68 3.70 -6.82 -6.94
N ARG A 69 4.09 -7.21 -8.15
CA ARG A 69 3.17 -7.41 -9.29
C ARG A 69 3.19 -8.83 -9.84
N SER A 70 3.75 -9.79 -9.09
CA SER A 70 3.92 -11.18 -9.53
C SER A 70 2.58 -11.83 -9.93
N GLU A 71 1.51 -11.52 -9.19
CA GLU A 71 0.18 -12.08 -9.43
C GLU A 71 -0.70 -11.22 -10.36
N TYR A 72 -0.16 -10.13 -10.93
CA TYR A 72 -0.93 -9.32 -11.87
C TYR A 72 -1.21 -10.09 -13.16
N ARG A 73 -2.48 -10.14 -13.56
CA ARG A 73 -2.95 -10.80 -14.78
C ARG A 73 -3.23 -9.76 -15.87
N GLY A 74 -2.70 -10.01 -17.07
CA GLY A 74 -2.85 -9.16 -18.26
C GLY A 74 -1.68 -8.21 -18.52
N GLN A 75 -1.91 -7.19 -19.37
CA GLN A 75 -0.87 -6.23 -19.72
C GLN A 75 -0.62 -5.23 -18.58
N PHE A 76 0.57 -5.28 -17.97
CA PHE A 76 0.93 -4.35 -16.89
C PHE A 76 1.51 -3.03 -17.43
N ASN A 77 0.67 -2.01 -17.54
CA ASN A 77 1.01 -0.66 -18.01
C ASN A 77 0.49 0.42 -17.02
N PHE A 78 0.88 1.69 -17.22
CA PHE A 78 0.50 2.77 -16.31
C PHE A 78 -1.03 2.96 -16.21
N PRO A 79 -1.80 3.03 -17.32
CA PRO A 79 -3.27 3.15 -17.23
C PRO A 79 -3.94 2.05 -16.41
N ASN A 80 -3.52 0.79 -16.59
CA ASN A 80 -4.11 -0.33 -15.87
C ASN A 80 -3.73 -0.30 -14.39
N PHE A 81 -2.49 0.02 -14.06
CA PHE A 81 -2.07 0.22 -12.67
C PHE A 81 -2.81 1.38 -12.01
N GLU A 82 -2.95 2.51 -12.70
CA GLU A 82 -3.66 3.69 -12.20
C GLU A 82 -5.13 3.37 -11.94
N ALA A 83 -5.78 2.62 -12.84
CA ALA A 83 -7.14 2.14 -12.64
C ALA A 83 -7.25 1.25 -11.39
N SER A 84 -6.34 0.29 -11.22
CA SER A 84 -6.29 -0.56 -10.02
C SER A 84 -6.14 0.25 -8.75
N LEU A 85 -5.22 1.22 -8.75
CA LEU A 85 -4.95 2.06 -7.61
C LEU A 85 -6.17 2.93 -7.24
N LYS A 86 -6.84 3.52 -8.23
CA LYS A 86 -8.06 4.33 -8.01
C LYS A 86 -9.18 3.49 -7.39
N ILE A 87 -9.37 2.25 -7.85
CA ILE A 87 -10.37 1.33 -7.28
C ILE A 87 -10.03 1.00 -5.82
N MET A 88 -8.76 0.70 -5.53
CA MET A 88 -8.33 0.45 -4.15
C MET A 88 -8.54 1.68 -3.24
N LEU A 89 -8.16 2.87 -3.70
CA LEU A 89 -8.34 4.11 -2.94
C LEU A 89 -9.82 4.43 -2.71
N GLN A 90 -10.68 4.18 -3.69
CA GLN A 90 -12.13 4.32 -3.52
C GLN A 90 -12.68 3.32 -2.48
N LYS A 91 -12.17 2.09 -2.48
CA LYS A 91 -12.53 1.10 -1.46
C LYS A 91 -12.08 1.54 -0.07
N PHE A 92 -10.86 2.08 0.06
CA PHE A 92 -10.36 2.64 1.33
C PHE A 92 -11.22 3.79 1.83
N GLU A 93 -11.63 4.69 0.93
CA GLU A 93 -12.54 5.78 1.27
C GLU A 93 -13.90 5.26 1.76
N ASN A 94 -14.46 4.24 1.12
CA ASN A 94 -15.72 3.63 1.55
C ASN A 94 -15.60 2.95 2.92
N GLU A 95 -14.50 2.25 3.18
CA GLU A 95 -14.23 1.64 4.49
C GLU A 95 -14.10 2.71 5.59
N ALA A 96 -13.33 3.78 5.34
CA ALA A 96 -13.20 4.90 6.27
C ALA A 96 -14.50 5.69 6.46
N ARG A 97 -15.41 5.72 5.48
CA ARG A 97 -16.75 6.32 5.63
C ARG A 97 -17.67 5.45 6.47
N ARG A 98 -17.61 4.11 6.29
CA ARG A 98 -18.42 3.15 7.06
C ARG A 98 -17.97 3.10 8.51
N ASP A 99 -16.67 3.18 8.74
CA ASP A 99 -16.06 3.16 10.05
C ASP A 99 -14.95 4.22 10.15
N PRO A 100 -15.31 5.47 10.52
CA PRO A 100 -14.36 6.59 10.62
C PRO A 100 -13.26 6.37 11.64
N GLU A 101 -13.50 5.54 12.65
CA GLU A 101 -12.51 5.20 13.66
C GLU A 101 -11.64 4.01 13.25
N LEU A 102 -11.93 3.37 12.10
CA LEU A 102 -11.23 2.20 11.55
C LEU A 102 -11.07 1.07 12.60
N LYS A 103 -12.08 0.89 13.46
CA LYS A 103 -12.17 -0.19 14.46
C LYS A 103 -12.31 -1.58 13.85
N ASP A 104 -13.04 -1.67 12.74
CA ASP A 104 -13.26 -2.88 11.94
C ASP A 104 -12.15 -3.09 10.90
N LEU A 105 -11.08 -2.30 10.93
CA LEU A 105 -9.94 -2.44 10.03
C LEU A 105 -9.24 -3.78 10.30
N ARG A 106 -9.62 -4.79 9.52
CA ARG A 106 -9.02 -6.12 9.59
C ARG A 106 -7.59 -6.04 9.08
N THR A 107 -6.66 -6.52 9.90
CA THR A 107 -5.24 -6.60 9.56
C THR A 107 -4.72 -8.01 9.78
N LEU A 108 -3.75 -8.41 8.96
CA LEU A 108 -2.97 -9.63 9.16
C LEU A 108 -1.54 -9.21 9.48
N THR A 109 -1.00 -9.69 10.60
CA THR A 109 0.37 -9.37 11.03
C THR A 109 1.30 -10.51 10.68
N ASN A 110 2.36 -10.22 9.93
CA ASN A 110 3.46 -11.13 9.73
C ASN A 110 4.33 -11.12 11.00
N GLN A 111 4.33 -12.24 11.73
CA GLN A 111 5.04 -12.35 13.01
C GLN A 111 6.58 -12.33 12.84
N ASP A 112 7.09 -12.72 11.67
CA ASP A 112 8.52 -12.78 11.39
C ASP A 112 9.09 -11.40 11.06
N THR A 113 8.33 -10.59 10.32
CA THR A 113 8.78 -9.27 9.86
C THR A 113 8.19 -8.11 10.67
N GLY A 114 7.14 -8.34 11.47
CA GLY A 114 6.34 -7.27 12.08
C GLY A 114 5.52 -6.47 11.05
N GLY A 115 5.41 -6.95 9.82
CA GLY A 115 4.65 -6.32 8.75
C GLY A 115 3.13 -6.47 8.95
N ILE A 116 2.38 -5.47 8.52
CA ILE A 116 0.92 -5.41 8.64
C ILE A 116 0.32 -5.37 7.23
N LEU A 117 -0.45 -6.38 6.86
CA LEU A 117 -1.29 -6.39 5.66
C LEU A 117 -2.69 -5.87 6.03
N PHE A 118 -3.16 -4.85 5.33
CA PHE A 118 -4.54 -4.38 5.47
C PHE A 118 -5.45 -5.31 4.68
N ASN A 119 -6.30 -6.07 5.38
CA ASN A 119 -7.18 -7.06 4.77
C ASN A 119 -8.42 -6.41 4.13
N ILE A 120 -8.15 -5.53 3.16
CA ILE A 120 -9.14 -4.86 2.31
C ILE A 120 -8.80 -5.24 0.86
N PRO A 121 -9.12 -6.49 0.45
CA PRO A 121 -8.84 -6.96 -0.90
C PRO A 121 -9.63 -6.14 -1.90
N SER A 122 -8.95 -5.41 -2.76
CA SER A 122 -9.61 -4.63 -3.79
C SER A 122 -9.62 -5.49 -5.04
N GLY A 123 -10.75 -6.09 -5.37
CA GLY A 123 -10.93 -6.90 -6.58
C GLY A 123 -11.39 -6.02 -7.75
N MET A 124 -10.82 -6.23 -8.93
CA MET A 124 -11.21 -5.50 -10.14
C MET A 124 -11.06 -6.37 -11.38
N LYS A 125 -11.84 -6.04 -12.40
CA LYS A 125 -11.68 -6.58 -13.75
C LYS A 125 -11.00 -5.53 -14.62
N ILE A 126 -9.89 -5.90 -15.26
CA ILE A 126 -9.18 -5.06 -16.24
C ILE A 126 -9.13 -5.84 -17.55
N GLY A 127 -9.87 -5.34 -18.55
CA GLY A 127 -10.14 -6.13 -19.75
C GLY A 127 -10.91 -7.39 -19.38
N GLU A 128 -10.34 -8.55 -19.67
CA GLU A 128 -10.93 -9.86 -19.32
C GLU A 128 -10.38 -10.44 -18.01
N GLU A 129 -9.32 -9.85 -17.48
CA GLU A 129 -8.56 -10.39 -16.36
C GLU A 129 -9.05 -9.86 -15.01
N MET A 130 -9.23 -10.78 -14.07
CA MET A 130 -9.47 -10.43 -12.66
C MET A 130 -8.13 -10.18 -11.98
N ASN A 131 -8.07 -9.11 -11.18
CA ASN A 131 -6.90 -8.74 -10.40
C ASN A 131 -7.35 -8.34 -8.98
N VAL A 132 -6.52 -8.63 -7.98
CA VAL A 132 -6.75 -8.18 -6.61
C VAL A 132 -5.53 -7.38 -6.15
N LEU A 133 -5.76 -6.14 -5.70
CA LEU A 133 -4.71 -5.28 -5.16
C LEU A 133 -4.93 -5.08 -3.66
N MET A 134 -3.86 -5.19 -2.89
CA MET A 134 -3.82 -4.95 -1.45
C MET A 134 -2.66 -4.04 -1.06
N MET A 135 -2.72 -3.49 0.15
CA MET A 135 -1.68 -2.67 0.73
C MET A 135 -1.17 -3.30 2.02
N ALA A 136 0.15 -3.30 2.20
CA ALA A 136 0.82 -3.65 3.45
C ALA A 136 1.76 -2.53 3.90
N ALA A 137 2.11 -2.54 5.18
CA ALA A 137 3.12 -1.70 5.78
C ALA A 137 4.15 -2.60 6.48
N GLU A 138 5.39 -2.60 6.00
CA GLU A 138 6.45 -3.50 6.47
C GLU A 138 7.66 -2.71 6.99
N PRO A 139 8.16 -2.99 8.19
CA PRO A 139 9.42 -2.42 8.64
C PRO A 139 10.60 -3.14 7.95
N VAL A 140 11.42 -2.39 7.22
CA VAL A 140 12.57 -2.94 6.49
C VAL A 140 13.78 -2.03 6.69
N GLY A 141 14.85 -2.59 7.27
CA GLY A 141 16.17 -1.92 7.34
C GLY A 141 16.14 -0.51 7.95
N GLY A 142 15.36 -0.31 9.02
CA GLY A 142 15.20 1.01 9.66
C GLY A 142 14.31 2.00 8.89
N SER A 143 13.54 1.52 7.91
CA SER A 143 12.51 2.29 7.20
C SER A 143 11.16 1.59 7.27
N LEU A 144 10.09 2.33 7.02
CA LEU A 144 8.75 1.80 6.80
C LEU A 144 8.49 1.70 5.30
N VAL A 145 8.13 0.53 4.81
CA VAL A 145 7.78 0.28 3.41
C VAL A 145 6.27 0.16 3.29
N ILE A 146 5.65 1.06 2.54
CA ILE A 146 4.29 0.87 2.05
C ILE A 146 4.39 0.01 0.81
N LYS A 147 3.80 -1.18 0.85
CA LYS A 147 3.90 -2.17 -0.23
C LYS A 147 2.53 -2.37 -0.86
N LEU A 148 2.45 -2.12 -2.16
CA LEU A 148 1.31 -2.51 -2.99
C LEU A 148 1.55 -3.93 -3.50
N MET A 149 0.57 -4.82 -3.31
CA MET A 149 0.72 -6.23 -3.67
C MET A 149 -0.47 -6.66 -4.51
N PHE A 150 -0.20 -7.10 -5.75
CA PHE A 150 -1.18 -7.89 -6.48
C PHE A 150 -1.19 -9.30 -5.92
N MET A 151 -2.38 -9.78 -5.58
CA MET A 151 -2.63 -11.09 -4.99
C MET A 151 -3.31 -11.99 -6.01
N ASP A 152 -3.11 -13.31 -5.87
CA ASP A 152 -3.80 -14.29 -6.70
C ASP A 152 -5.32 -14.19 -6.50
N PRO A 153 -6.09 -13.81 -7.54
CA PRO A 153 -7.54 -13.69 -7.45
C PRO A 153 -8.27 -14.97 -7.02
N GLU A 154 -7.68 -16.16 -7.26
CA GLU A 154 -8.30 -17.43 -6.86
C GLU A 154 -8.49 -17.53 -5.34
N GLN A 155 -7.60 -16.90 -4.56
CA GLN A 155 -7.66 -16.89 -3.09
C GLN A 155 -8.92 -16.19 -2.55
N PHE A 156 -9.58 -15.35 -3.37
CA PHE A 156 -10.71 -14.52 -2.97
C PHE A 156 -12.04 -14.98 -3.60
N LYS A 157 -12.06 -16.09 -4.34
CA LYS A 157 -13.29 -16.59 -4.99
C LYS A 157 -14.35 -17.09 -4.01
N ASN A 158 -13.95 -17.42 -2.78
CA ASN A 158 -14.83 -17.95 -1.74
C ASN A 158 -15.25 -16.92 -0.68
N ASP A 159 -14.77 -15.68 -0.75
CA ASP A 159 -15.27 -14.56 0.06
C ASP A 159 -16.55 -14.02 -0.59
N LYS A 160 -17.67 -14.75 -0.45
CA LYS A 160 -19.02 -14.31 -0.79
C LYS A 160 -19.90 -14.26 0.46
#